data_AF-A0A961KNX4-F1
#
_entry.id   AF-A0A961KNX4-F1
#
_cell.length_a   1.000
_cell.length_b   1.000
_cell.length_c   1.000
_cell.angle_alpha   90.00
_cell.angle_beta   90.00
_cell.angle_gamma   90.00
#
_symmetry.space_group_name_H-M   'P 1'
#
loop_
_entity.id
_entity.type
_entity.pdbx_description
1 polymer ?
#
loop_
_entity_poly.entity_id
_entity_poly.type
_entity_poly.pdbx_seq_one_letter_code
_entity_poly.pdbx_strand_id
1 'polypeptide(L)'
;GCDEPMAVKRADRLFAGGRALVVSVKTLGPALEDELTRLSRDHRMADMMALEQVAVNCLFALSEREHDALIAACRARGEDVGSPLCPGDGGFSFAGQARIYQLAGADRIGVSLSQSGMLKPLKSLSSVVAIGLAVPTWARTETCGNCKAASKCRFRKHAGPPHMQAGAV
;
A
#
# COMPACT_ATOMS: atom_id res chain seq x y z
N GLY A 1 24.17 27.00 -6.84
CA GLY A 1 23.33 27.16 -5.64
C GLY A 1 22.40 25.97 -5.62
N CYS A 2 22.40 25.24 -4.52
CA CYS A 2 21.96 23.85 -4.44
C CYS A 2 20.43 23.69 -4.54
N ASP A 3 19.92 23.56 -5.76
CA ASP A 3 18.62 22.95 -6.03
C ASP A 3 18.87 21.51 -6.51
N GLU A 4 18.95 20.56 -5.58
CA GLU A 4 18.80 19.14 -5.92
C GLU A 4 17.33 18.76 -5.76
N PRO A 5 16.55 18.63 -6.85
CA PRO A 5 15.27 17.96 -6.77
C PRO A 5 15.54 16.46 -6.59
N MET A 6 14.88 15.87 -5.58
CA MET A 6 14.80 14.43 -5.29
C MET A 6 15.92 13.82 -4.43
N ALA A 7 15.59 13.55 -3.17
CA ALA A 7 15.91 12.21 -2.66
C ALA A 7 14.88 11.24 -3.28
N VAL A 8 15.17 10.72 -4.48
CA VAL A 8 14.62 9.42 -4.89
C VAL A 8 14.84 8.52 -3.69
N LYS A 9 13.79 7.92 -3.10
CA LYS A 9 14.00 6.95 -2.02
C LYS A 9 14.87 5.85 -2.61
N ARG A 10 16.18 5.88 -2.38
CA ARG A 10 17.07 4.90 -2.99
C ARG A 10 16.69 3.54 -2.39
N ALA A 11 16.56 2.52 -3.22
CA ALA A 11 16.05 1.21 -2.77
C ALA A 11 16.91 0.59 -1.65
N ASP A 12 18.21 0.89 -1.61
CA ASP A 12 19.13 0.52 -0.52
C ASP A 12 18.75 1.14 0.82
N ARG A 13 18.20 2.37 0.82
CA ARG A 13 17.76 3.06 2.05
C ARG A 13 16.37 2.64 2.48
N LEU A 14 15.55 2.11 1.58
CA LEU A 14 14.17 1.69 1.87
C LEU A 14 14.10 0.49 2.81
N PHE A 15 15.12 -0.35 2.81
CA PHE A 15 15.20 -1.56 3.63
C PHE A 15 16.39 -1.56 4.59
N ALA A 16 17.04 -0.40 4.79
CA ALA A 16 18.17 -0.28 5.70
C ALA A 16 17.80 -0.73 7.13
N GLY A 17 18.71 -1.42 7.81
CA GLY A 17 18.42 -2.01 9.14
C GLY A 17 17.50 -3.24 9.10
N GLY A 18 16.95 -3.59 7.92
CA GLY A 18 16.10 -4.76 7.73
C GLY A 18 16.91 -6.05 7.72
N ARG A 19 16.45 -7.06 8.48
CA ARG A 19 16.98 -8.43 8.46
C ARG A 19 16.06 -9.41 7.75
N ALA A 20 14.79 -9.06 7.61
CA ALA A 20 13.78 -9.85 6.94
C ALA A 20 12.82 -8.94 6.18
N LEU A 21 12.16 -9.50 5.18
CA LEU A 21 11.08 -8.85 4.45
C LEU A 21 9.79 -9.64 4.62
N VAL A 22 8.69 -8.93 4.85
CA VAL A 22 7.35 -9.46 4.68
C VAL A 22 6.87 -9.01 3.32
N VAL A 23 6.41 -9.98 2.54
CA VAL A 23 5.89 -9.78 1.20
C VAL A 23 4.45 -10.24 1.20
N SER A 24 3.54 -9.36 0.81
CA SER A 24 2.11 -9.65 0.89
C SER A 24 1.35 -9.24 -0.35
N VAL A 25 0.27 -9.97 -0.60
CA VAL A 25 -0.78 -9.65 -1.55
C VAL A 25 -2.11 -9.81 -0.83
N LYS A 26 -2.97 -8.81 -0.96
CA LYS A 26 -4.29 -8.76 -0.32
C LYS A 26 -5.34 -8.39 -1.36
N THR A 27 -6.56 -8.89 -1.22
CA THR A 27 -7.66 -8.65 -2.15
C THR A 27 -9.00 -8.55 -1.42
N LEU A 28 -9.92 -7.75 -1.96
CA LEU A 28 -11.33 -7.75 -1.54
C LEU A 28 -12.15 -8.85 -2.24
N GLY A 29 -11.52 -9.59 -3.17
CA GLY A 29 -12.16 -10.67 -3.92
C GLY A 29 -12.91 -10.20 -5.18
N PRO A 30 -13.32 -11.15 -6.04
CA PRO A 30 -13.91 -10.85 -7.34
C PRO A 30 -15.35 -10.32 -7.26
N ALA A 31 -16.09 -10.64 -6.20
CA ALA A 31 -17.51 -10.29 -6.05
C ALA A 31 -17.78 -8.78 -6.16
N LEU A 32 -16.80 -7.95 -5.77
CA LEU A 32 -16.89 -6.50 -5.91
C LEU A 32 -16.85 -6.05 -7.38
N GLU A 33 -16.00 -6.66 -8.20
CA GLU A 33 -15.94 -6.38 -9.64
C GLU A 33 -17.18 -6.86 -10.36
N ASP A 34 -17.73 -8.01 -9.96
CA ASP A 34 -18.99 -8.53 -10.48
C ASP A 34 -20.14 -7.54 -10.19
N GLU A 35 -20.19 -6.98 -8.98
CA GLU A 35 -21.20 -6.00 -8.59
C GLU A 35 -21.03 -4.65 -9.32
N LEU A 36 -19.80 -4.15 -9.45
CA LEU A 36 -19.53 -2.95 -10.25
C LEU A 36 -19.94 -3.14 -11.72
N THR A 37 -19.68 -4.32 -12.27
CA THR A 37 -20.09 -4.70 -13.63
C THR A 37 -21.61 -4.73 -13.75
N ARG A 38 -22.32 -5.29 -12.75
CA ARG A 38 -23.78 -5.31 -12.70
C ARG A 38 -24.35 -3.89 -12.66
N LEU A 39 -23.88 -3.05 -11.75
CA LEU A 39 -24.30 -1.64 -11.64
C LEU A 39 -24.05 -0.86 -12.94
N SER A 40 -22.94 -1.17 -13.63
CA SER A 40 -22.63 -0.57 -14.92
C SER A 40 -23.66 -0.94 -15.99
N ARG A 41 -23.99 -2.24 -16.10
CA ARG A 41 -25.02 -2.75 -17.03
C ARG A 41 -26.41 -2.18 -16.73
N ASP A 42 -26.74 -2.00 -15.45
CA ASP A 42 -28.02 -1.45 -14.99
C ASP A 42 -28.08 0.10 -15.11
N HIS A 43 -27.07 0.74 -15.71
CA HIS A 43 -26.93 2.19 -15.82
C HIS A 43 -26.94 2.96 -14.48
N ARG A 44 -26.61 2.29 -13.37
CA ARG A 44 -26.58 2.86 -12.01
C ARG A 44 -25.22 3.48 -11.67
N MET A 45 -24.84 4.50 -12.44
CA MET A 45 -23.51 5.12 -12.36
C MET A 45 -23.18 5.70 -10.98
N ALA A 46 -24.14 6.34 -10.32
CA ALA A 46 -23.93 6.93 -8.99
C ALA A 46 -23.59 5.87 -7.94
N ASP A 47 -24.30 4.74 -7.95
CA ASP A 47 -24.06 3.64 -7.03
C ASP A 47 -22.72 2.95 -7.32
N MET A 48 -22.38 2.77 -8.60
CA MET A 48 -21.09 2.24 -9.00
C MET A 48 -19.95 3.11 -8.49
N MET A 49 -20.05 4.44 -8.65
CA MET A 49 -19.06 5.38 -8.12
C MET A 49 -18.98 5.35 -6.58
N ALA A 50 -20.12 5.25 -5.90
CA ALA A 50 -20.14 5.15 -4.44
C ALA A 50 -19.46 3.85 -3.96
N LEU A 51 -19.81 2.72 -4.56
CA LEU A 51 -19.22 1.42 -4.24
C LEU A 51 -17.72 1.38 -4.54
N GLU A 52 -17.29 1.97 -5.66
CA GLU A 52 -15.88 2.07 -6.04
C GLU A 52 -15.06 2.82 -4.98
N GLN A 53 -15.61 3.89 -4.40
CA GLN A 53 -14.96 4.65 -3.33
C GLN A 53 -14.92 3.87 -2.00
N VAL A 54 -16.01 3.18 -1.66
CA VAL A 54 -16.05 2.29 -0.49
C VAL A 54 -14.98 1.20 -0.63
N ALA A 55 -14.89 0.57 -1.80
CA ALA A 55 -13.90 -0.45 -2.11
C ALA A 55 -12.45 0.03 -1.93
N VAL A 56 -12.13 1.21 -2.44
CA VAL A 56 -10.79 1.80 -2.26
C VAL A 56 -10.48 1.98 -0.77
N ASN A 57 -11.43 2.50 0.01
CA ASN A 57 -11.25 2.67 1.45
C ASN A 57 -11.10 1.34 2.20
N CYS A 58 -11.90 0.33 1.84
CA CYS A 58 -11.78 -1.02 2.41
C CYS A 58 -10.41 -1.65 2.13
N LEU A 59 -9.87 -1.47 0.92
CA LEU A 59 -8.55 -1.99 0.57
C LEU A 59 -7.44 -1.32 1.39
N PHE A 60 -7.53 -0.01 1.62
CA PHE A 60 -6.60 0.69 2.51
C PHE A 60 -6.73 0.26 3.97
N ALA A 61 -7.95 0.13 4.48
CA ALA A 61 -8.21 -0.34 5.84
C ALA A 61 -7.69 -1.78 6.05
N LEU A 62 -7.84 -2.65 5.05
CA LEU A 62 -7.25 -3.98 5.06
C LEU A 62 -5.72 -3.93 5.14
N SER A 63 -5.10 -3.03 4.37
CA SER A 63 -3.65 -2.84 4.40
C SER A 63 -3.15 -2.30 5.74
N GLU A 64 -3.88 -1.38 6.37
CA GLU A 64 -3.55 -0.83 7.68
C GLU A 64 -3.67 -1.92 8.75
N ARG A 65 -4.77 -2.66 8.76
CA ARG A 65 -4.99 -3.76 9.71
C ARG A 65 -3.92 -4.86 9.61
N GLU A 66 -3.51 -5.23 8.40
CA GLU A 66 -2.40 -6.18 8.19
C GLU A 66 -1.09 -5.63 8.78
N HIS A 67 -0.82 -4.35 8.54
CA HIS A 67 0.39 -3.71 9.03
C HIS A 67 0.42 -3.60 10.56
N ASP A 68 -0.70 -3.26 11.18
CA ASP A 68 -0.85 -3.21 12.64
C ASP A 68 -0.66 -4.60 13.26
N ALA A 69 -1.23 -5.64 12.64
CA ALA A 69 -1.02 -7.02 13.06
C ALA A 69 0.46 -7.43 12.96
N LEU A 70 1.15 -6.99 11.90
CA LEU A 70 2.57 -7.22 11.74
C LEU A 70 3.41 -6.51 12.81
N ILE A 71 3.10 -5.24 13.12
CA ILE A 71 3.73 -4.49 14.21
C ILE A 71 3.55 -5.20 15.54
N ALA A 72 2.33 -5.63 15.86
CA ALA A 72 2.04 -6.35 17.10
C ALA A 72 2.85 -7.65 17.20
N ALA A 73 2.94 -8.42 16.12
CA ALA A 73 3.71 -9.67 16.07
C ALA A 73 5.23 -9.45 16.21
N CYS A 74 5.76 -8.36 15.66
CA CYS A 74 7.20 -8.04 15.72
C CYS A 74 7.60 -7.40 17.06
N ARG A 75 6.70 -6.62 17.68
CA ARG A 75 6.92 -6.02 19.00
C ARG A 75 7.24 -7.08 20.05
N ALA A 76 6.58 -8.24 19.99
CA ALA A 76 6.85 -9.38 20.89
C ALA A 76 8.29 -9.92 20.79
N ARG A 77 9.00 -9.61 19.70
CA ARG A 77 10.39 -10.01 19.44
C ARG A 77 11.39 -8.86 19.58
N GLY A 78 10.94 -7.66 19.96
CA GLY A 78 11.79 -6.46 20.06
C GLY A 78 12.25 -5.93 18.69
N GLU A 79 11.45 -6.12 17.66
CA GLU A 79 11.81 -5.79 16.27
C GLU A 79 10.95 -4.65 15.74
N ASP A 80 11.59 -3.75 15.00
CA ASP A 80 10.93 -2.65 14.30
C ASP A 80 10.36 -3.12 12.96
N VAL A 81 9.28 -2.46 12.54
CA VAL A 81 8.58 -2.72 11.27
C VAL A 81 8.56 -1.43 10.45
N GLY A 82 9.08 -1.50 9.22
CA GLY A 82 9.17 -0.36 8.33
C GLY A 82 7.83 -0.06 7.65
N SER A 83 7.70 1.11 7.04
CA SER A 83 6.48 1.44 6.30
C SER A 83 6.34 0.60 5.01
N PRO A 84 5.11 0.22 4.60
CA PRO A 84 4.90 -0.63 3.43
C PRO A 84 5.25 0.09 2.13
N LEU A 85 5.86 -0.66 1.21
CA LEU A 85 6.19 -0.24 -0.15
C LEU A 85 5.39 -1.05 -1.16
N CYS A 86 4.70 -0.36 -2.05
CA CYS A 86 3.96 -0.96 -3.16
C CYS A 86 4.77 -0.79 -4.46
N PRO A 87 4.80 -1.78 -5.36
CA PRO A 87 5.46 -1.64 -6.66
C PRO A 87 4.96 -0.41 -7.42
N GLY A 88 5.88 0.45 -7.85
CA GLY A 88 5.57 1.75 -8.47
C GLY A 88 5.65 2.94 -7.51
N ASP A 89 5.77 2.71 -6.20
CA ASP A 89 6.06 3.78 -5.24
C ASP A 89 7.44 4.40 -5.50
N GLY A 90 7.61 5.67 -5.14
CA GLY A 90 8.84 6.42 -5.44
C GLY A 90 10.09 5.71 -4.91
N GLY A 91 10.90 5.16 -5.83
CA GLY A 91 12.11 4.39 -5.55
C GLY A 91 11.97 2.86 -5.66
N PHE A 92 10.74 2.34 -5.70
CA PHE A 92 10.47 0.90 -5.81
C PHE A 92 9.86 0.56 -7.17
N SER A 93 10.67 -0.07 -8.03
CA SER A 93 10.28 -0.36 -9.42
C SER A 93 9.06 -1.27 -9.48
N PHE A 94 8.14 -0.93 -10.40
CA PHE A 94 6.98 -1.78 -10.71
C PHE A 94 7.40 -3.18 -11.22
N ALA A 95 8.60 -3.32 -11.80
CA ALA A 95 9.14 -4.61 -12.24
C ALA A 95 9.22 -5.66 -11.12
N GLY A 96 9.23 -5.25 -9.84
CA GLY A 96 9.22 -6.15 -8.68
C GLY A 96 7.88 -6.86 -8.43
N GLN A 97 6.79 -6.44 -9.08
CA GLN A 97 5.44 -6.95 -8.85
C GLN A 97 5.32 -8.47 -9.04
N ALA A 98 5.90 -9.02 -10.11
CA ALA A 98 5.84 -10.45 -10.37
C ALA A 98 6.56 -11.27 -9.30
N ARG A 99 7.69 -10.74 -8.79
CA ARG A 99 8.44 -11.40 -7.72
C ARG A 99 7.66 -11.38 -6.40
N ILE A 100 6.99 -10.27 -6.09
CA ILE A 100 6.13 -10.16 -4.92
C ILE A 100 4.97 -11.14 -4.98
N TYR A 101 4.28 -11.19 -6.12
CA TYR A 101 3.19 -12.12 -6.35
C TYR A 101 3.60 -13.57 -6.06
N GLN A 102 4.76 -13.99 -6.59
CA GLN A 102 5.30 -15.33 -6.37
C GLN A 102 5.67 -15.60 -4.91
N LEU A 103 6.41 -14.68 -4.27
CA LEU A 103 6.86 -14.84 -2.89
C LEU A 103 5.69 -14.85 -1.89
N ALA A 104 4.66 -14.05 -2.13
CA ALA A 104 3.45 -14.05 -1.33
C ALA A 104 2.60 -15.32 -1.55
N GLY A 105 2.76 -16.00 -2.69
CA GLY A 105 1.91 -17.12 -3.11
C GLY A 105 0.46 -16.69 -3.28
N ALA A 106 0.27 -15.58 -3.99
CA ALA A 106 -1.02 -14.92 -4.17
C ALA A 106 -2.04 -15.77 -4.94
N ASP A 107 -1.58 -16.74 -5.73
CA ASP A 107 -2.41 -17.74 -6.40
C ASP A 107 -3.27 -18.54 -5.40
N ARG A 108 -2.74 -18.81 -4.20
CA ARG A 108 -3.46 -19.55 -3.14
C ARG A 108 -4.69 -18.83 -2.61
N ILE A 109 -4.78 -17.51 -2.80
CA ILE A 109 -5.93 -16.69 -2.40
C ILE A 109 -6.80 -16.29 -3.60
N GLY A 110 -6.62 -16.95 -4.75
CA GLY A 110 -7.40 -16.70 -5.97
C GLY A 110 -7.01 -15.42 -6.70
N VAL A 111 -5.88 -14.80 -6.36
CA VAL A 111 -5.36 -13.65 -7.10
C VAL A 111 -4.49 -14.16 -8.24
N SER A 112 -4.66 -13.60 -9.44
CA SER A 112 -3.81 -13.86 -10.60
C SER A 112 -3.04 -12.62 -11.02
N LEU A 113 -1.99 -12.81 -11.82
CA LEU A 113 -1.15 -11.73 -12.35
C LEU A 113 -1.20 -11.75 -13.89
N SER A 114 -1.53 -10.63 -14.51
CA SER A 114 -1.47 -10.48 -15.96
C SER A 114 -0.03 -10.37 -16.47
N GLN A 115 0.15 -10.49 -17.79
CA GLN A 115 1.45 -10.23 -18.44
C GLN A 115 1.95 -8.80 -18.22
N SER A 116 1.03 -7.84 -18.06
CA SER A 116 1.36 -6.45 -17.74
C SER A 116 1.68 -6.21 -16.25
N GLY A 117 1.65 -7.25 -15.41
CA GLY A 117 1.88 -7.15 -13.98
C GLY A 117 0.66 -6.67 -13.17
N MET A 118 -0.52 -6.59 -13.77
CA MET A 118 -1.73 -6.23 -13.02
C MET A 118 -2.26 -7.41 -12.22
N LEU A 119 -2.63 -7.17 -10.97
CA LEU A 119 -3.34 -8.13 -10.15
C LEU A 119 -4.80 -8.24 -10.58
N LYS A 120 -5.35 -9.45 -10.49
CA LYS A 120 -6.78 -9.73 -10.65
C LYS A 120 -7.26 -10.59 -9.49
N PRO A 121 -8.26 -10.16 -8.70
CA PRO A 121 -9.11 -8.97 -8.87
C PRO A 121 -8.33 -7.63 -8.86
N LEU A 122 -8.80 -6.63 -9.59
CA LEU A 122 -8.29 -5.24 -9.60
C LEU A 122 -8.28 -4.61 -8.21
N LYS A 123 -9.20 -5.00 -7.33
CA LYS A 123 -9.25 -4.54 -5.93
C LYS A 123 -8.32 -5.37 -5.04
N SER A 124 -7.07 -5.41 -5.48
CA SER A 124 -5.96 -6.06 -4.82
C SER A 124 -4.79 -5.10 -4.65
N LEU A 125 -3.99 -5.35 -3.63
CA LEU A 125 -2.81 -4.56 -3.30
C LEU A 125 -1.66 -5.52 -2.96
N SER A 126 -0.46 -5.18 -3.41
CA SER A 126 0.76 -5.90 -3.04
C SER A 126 1.73 -4.97 -2.35
N SER A 127 2.39 -5.45 -1.30
CA SER A 127 3.33 -4.66 -0.51
C SER A 127 4.54 -5.47 -0.05
N VAL A 128 5.63 -4.76 0.21
CA VAL A 128 6.83 -5.25 0.90
C VAL A 128 7.09 -4.38 2.12
N VAL A 129 7.41 -5.02 3.24
CA VAL A 129 7.74 -4.37 4.51
C VAL A 129 9.04 -4.95 5.03
N ALA A 130 10.00 -4.12 5.44
CA ALA A 130 11.16 -4.58 6.18
C ALA A 130 10.83 -4.80 7.66
N ILE A 131 11.40 -5.86 8.23
CA ILE A 131 11.46 -6.08 9.68
C ILE A 131 12.94 -6.10 10.08
N GLY A 132 13.30 -5.43 11.17
CA GLY A 132 14.69 -5.32 11.59
C GLY A 132 14.87 -4.44 12.81
N LEU A 133 16.05 -3.83 12.92
CA LEU A 133 16.34 -2.82 13.93
C LEU A 133 16.54 -1.49 13.22
N ALA A 134 15.91 -0.43 13.72
CA ALA A 134 15.96 0.90 13.13
C ALA A 134 15.57 0.91 11.63
N VAL A 135 14.55 0.12 11.25
CA VAL A 135 14.03 0.14 9.88
C VAL A 135 13.30 1.46 9.61
N PRO A 136 13.47 2.05 8.40
CA PRO A 136 12.84 3.31 8.06
C PRO A 136 11.30 3.24 8.09
N THR A 137 10.71 4.26 8.70
CA THR A 137 9.26 4.53 8.66
C THR A 137 9.02 5.92 8.09
N TRP A 138 7.92 6.10 7.37
CA TRP A 138 7.47 7.42 6.90
C TRP A 138 5.96 7.57 7.11
N ALA A 139 5.55 8.80 7.36
CA ALA A 139 4.16 9.16 7.43
C ALA A 139 3.52 9.19 6.03
N ARG A 140 2.20 8.96 5.99
CA ARG A 140 1.42 9.10 4.76
C ARG A 140 1.47 10.52 4.20
N THR A 141 1.61 11.53 5.05
CA THR A 141 1.76 12.94 4.68
C THR A 141 3.03 13.20 3.87
N GLU A 142 4.14 12.53 4.21
CA GLU A 142 5.39 12.60 3.45
C GLU A 142 5.22 11.99 2.05
N THR A 143 4.50 10.86 1.96
CA THR A 143 4.17 10.23 0.67
C THR A 143 3.27 11.13 -0.18
N CYS A 144 2.24 11.73 0.43
CA CYS A 144 1.37 12.68 -0.26
C CYS A 144 2.10 13.97 -0.69
N GLY A 145 3.07 14.45 0.09
CA GLY A 145 3.89 15.62 -0.26
C GLY A 145 4.71 15.43 -1.54
N ASN A 146 5.14 14.19 -1.80
CA ASN A 146 6.00 13.84 -2.95
C ASN A 146 5.21 13.30 -4.16
N CYS A 147 3.89 13.23 -4.07
CA CYS A 147 3.04 12.78 -5.17
C CYS A 147 3.02 13.82 -6.30
N LYS A 148 3.10 13.39 -7.57
CA LYS A 148 2.95 14.30 -8.73
C LYS A 148 1.63 15.08 -8.72
N ALA A 149 0.59 14.52 -8.10
CA ALA A 149 -0.71 15.16 -7.95
C ALA A 149 -0.82 16.04 -6.69
N ALA A 150 0.22 16.18 -5.87
CA ALA A 150 0.15 16.80 -4.54
C ALA A 150 -0.44 18.23 -4.53
N SER A 151 -0.24 19.01 -5.58
CA SER A 151 -0.75 20.38 -5.69
C SER A 151 -2.24 20.47 -6.02
N LYS A 152 -2.83 19.40 -6.59
CA LYS A 152 -4.24 19.38 -7.07
C LYS A 152 -5.06 18.24 -6.48
N CYS A 153 -4.48 17.40 -5.64
CA CYS A 153 -5.13 16.22 -5.08
C CYS A 153 -6.03 16.61 -3.90
N ARG A 154 -7.35 16.52 -4.09
CA ARG A 154 -8.35 16.70 -3.03
C ARG A 154 -8.26 15.67 -1.89
N PHE A 155 -7.54 14.57 -2.10
CA PHE A 155 -7.35 13.50 -1.13
C PHE A 155 -6.00 13.59 -0.41
N ARG A 156 -5.22 14.66 -0.64
CA ARG A 156 -3.93 14.85 0.01
C ARG A 156 -4.07 14.78 1.52
N LYS A 157 -3.27 13.93 2.15
CA LYS A 157 -3.13 13.95 3.61
C LYS A 157 -2.23 15.13 3.96
N HIS A 158 -2.77 16.03 4.76
CA HIS A 158 -2.01 17.11 5.39
C HIS A 158 -1.60 16.65 6.78
N ALA A 159 -0.48 17.16 7.29
CA ALA A 159 -0.19 17.02 8.71
C ALA A 159 -1.36 17.65 9.48
N GLY A 160 -2.04 16.85 10.30
CA GLY A 160 -3.00 17.41 11.26
C GLY A 160 -2.28 18.28 12.28
N PRO A 161 -2.99 19.17 13.00
CA PRO A 161 -2.40 19.86 14.13
C PRO A 161 -1.85 18.84 15.16
N PRO A 162 -0.76 19.17 15.88
CA PRO A 162 0.04 18.22 16.66
C PRO A 162 -0.64 17.55 17.88
N HIS A 163 -1.96 17.58 18.02
CA HIS A 163 -2.67 17.06 19.20
C HIS A 163 -3.47 15.76 18.97
N MET A 164 -3.19 15.00 17.90
CA MET A 164 -3.91 13.75 17.63
C MET A 164 -2.99 12.59 17.24
N GLN A 165 -1.84 12.45 17.91
CA GLN A 165 -1.18 11.16 18.08
C GLN A 165 -1.65 10.56 19.42
N ALA A 166 -2.80 9.89 19.40
CA ALA A 166 -3.27 9.10 20.52
C ALA A 166 -3.35 7.63 20.07
N GLY A 167 -2.44 6.82 20.62
CA GLY A 167 -2.34 5.39 20.37
C GLY A 167 -1.14 4.75 21.06
N ALA A 168 -0.71 5.31 22.19
CA ALA A 168 0.11 4.62 23.18
C ALA A 168 -0.77 4.41 24.40
N VAL A 169 -1.42 3.24 24.45
CA VAL A 169 -1.81 2.55 25.68
C VAL A 169 -1.57 1.07 25.43
#